data_AF-A0A967ANP8-F1
#
_entry.id   AF-A0A967ANP8-F1
#
_cell.length_a   1.000
_cell.length_b   1.000
_cell.length_c   1.000
_cell.angle_alpha   90.00
_cell.angle_beta   90.00
_cell.angle_gamma   90.00
#
_symmetry.space_group_name_H-M   'P 1'
#
loop_
_entity.id
_entity.type
_entity.pdbx_description
1 polymer ?
#
loop_
_entity_poly.entity_id
_entity_poly.type
_entity_poly.pdbx_seq_one_letter_code
_entity_poly.pdbx_strand_id
1 'polypeptide(L)' 'MAKYRGPVCRLCRREGEKLFLKGTRCMTEKCA' A
#
# COMPACT_ATOMS: atom_id res chain seq x y z
N MET A 1 6.60 7.11 16.72
CA MET A 1 6.02 6.29 15.64
C MET A 1 7.01 6.22 14.49
N ALA A 2 7.77 5.13 14.38
CA ALA A 2 8.70 4.95 13.27
C ALA A 2 7.91 4.78 11.98
N LYS A 3 7.93 5.79 11.10
CA LYS A 3 7.27 5.70 9.79
C LYS A 3 7.94 4.58 9.00
N TYR A 4 7.22 3.48 8.77
CA TYR A 4 7.66 2.42 7.88
C TYR A 4 7.81 3.00 6.46
N ARG A 5 9.05 3.27 6.04
CA ARG A 5 9.37 3.75 4.68
C ARG A 5 9.55 2.61 3.67
N GLY A 6 9.23 1.38 4.06
CA GLY A 6 9.31 0.21 3.20
C GLY A 6 8.22 0.21 2.11
N PRO A 7 8.26 -0.78 1.20
CA PRO A 7 7.28 -0.90 0.14
C PRO A 7 5.89 -1.21 0.71
N VAL A 8 5.04 -0.20 0.83
CA VAL A 8 3.68 -0.32 1.40
C VAL A 8 2.76 -1.29 0.65
N CYS A 9 3.03 -1.58 -0.64
CA CYS A 9 2.28 -2.62 -1.35
C CYS A 9 2.61 -4.04 -0.91
N ARG A 10 3.76 -4.27 -0.25
CA ARG A 10 4.05 -5.55 0.38
C ARG A 10 3.05 -5.84 1.51
N LEU A 11 2.62 -4.80 2.23
CA LEU A 11 1.61 -4.92 3.28
C LEU A 11 0.24 -5.25 2.68
N CYS A 12 -0.19 -4.53 1.62
CA CYS A 12 -1.43 -4.86 0.92
C CYS A 12 -1.43 -6.31 0.39
N ARG A 13 -0.30 -6.78 -0.17
CA ARG A 13 -0.18 -8.16 -0.67
C ARG A 13 -0.16 -9.21 0.45
N ARG A 14 0.34 -8.86 1.64
CA ARG A 14 0.37 -9.74 2.81
C ARG A 14 -1.02 -9.92 3.41
N GLU A 15 -1.78 -8.84 3.50
CA GLU A 15 -3.13 -8.86 4.06
C GLU A 15 -4.19 -9.35 3.06
N GLY A 16 -3.86 -9.44 1.77
CA GLY A 16 -4.80 -9.86 0.73
C GLY A 16 -5.84 -8.80 0.35
N GLU A 17 -5.76 -7.61 0.95
CA GLU A 17 -6.70 -6.50 0.72
C GLU A 17 -5.98 -5.17 0.46
N LYS A 18 -6.68 -4.23 -0.21
CA LYS A 18 -6.15 -2.89 -0.44
C LYS A 18 -6.22 -2.07 0.84
N LEU A 19 -5.08 -1.87 1.49
CA LEU A 19 -4.97 -1.04 2.70
C LEU A 19 -4.94 0.48 2.43
N PHE A 20 -5.00 0.90 1.16
CA PHE A 20 -4.99 2.32 0.73
C PHE A 20 -3.86 3.20 1.30
N LEU A 21 -2.72 2.60 1.68
CA LEU A 21 -1.58 3.28 2.31
C LEU A 21 -0.84 4.26 1.37
N LYS A 22 -1.05 4.19 0.05
CA LYS A 22 -0.48 5.13 -0.94
C LYS A 22 -1.45 6.26 -1.32
N GLY A 23 -2.60 6.38 -0.65
CA GLY A 23 -3.62 7.38 -0.96
C GLY A 23 -4.20 7.19 -2.37
N THR A 24 -4.26 8.27 -3.16
CA THR A 24 -4.82 8.28 -4.53
C THR A 24 -4.16 7.27 -5.46
N ARG A 25 -2.88 6.94 -5.27
CA ARG A 25 -2.20 5.91 -6.08
C ARG A 25 -2.80 4.51 -5.89
N CYS A 26 -3.41 4.20 -4.75
CA CYS A 26 -4.12 2.93 -4.53
C CYS A 26 -5.45 2.84 -5.29
N MET A 27 -6.04 3.99 -5.64
CA MET A 27 -7.26 4.08 -6.45
C MET A 27 -6.98 3.90 -7.95
N THR A 28 -5.73 4.14 -8.38
CA THR A 28 -5.34 3.90 -9.77
C THR A 28 -5.13 2.41 -10.05
N GLU A 29 -5.40 2.02 -11.29
CA GLU A 29 -5.06 0.71 -11.87
C GLU A 29 -3.57 0.37 -11.83
N LYS A 30 -2.68 1.36 -11.62
CA LYS A 30 -1.22 1.20 -11.49
C LYS A 30 -0.76 0.86 -10.06
N CYS A 31 -1.65 0.44 -9.17
CA CYS A 31 -1.31 0.08 -7.79
C CYS A 31 -0.53 -1.25 -7.75
N ALA A 32 0.80 -1.19 -7.88
CA ALA A 32 1.74 -2.31 -7.78
C ALA A 32 2.37 -2.46 -6.39
#